data_AF-U6A102-F1
#
_entry.id   AF-U6A102-F1
#
_cell.length_a   1.000
_cell.length_b   1.000
_cell.length_c   1.000
_cell.angle_alpha   90.00
_cell.angle_beta   90.00
_cell.angle_gamma   90.00
#
_symmetry.space_group_name_H-M   'P 1'
#
loop_
_entity.id
_entity.type
_entity.pdbx_description
1 polymer ?
#
loop_
_entity_poly.entity_id
_entity_poly.type
_entity_poly.pdbx_seq_one_letter_code
_entity_poly.pdbx_strand_id
1 'polypeptide(L)'
;FYLDLIAKKTAGGLEVIGAPHRWVMSANWKTAADNFVGDSYHTLFAHRSMVELGMAPGDPNFASAPAEISLQNGHGVGVLGFPPTLADFPEYEGYPDEVVDQMAASYPSPAHKDMMRRSAFIHGTVFPNLSFINVTIAPDHMSPPTPFITFRVWHPLSHDRMEILSWFLVERDAPEWLRDASQASYVNNFGPGGVFEQDDAEAWKAITESVQGPFAGAGLLNYEMGMDLTPLTDWPGPGEALPSGYAEQNQRRFWGRWLEYMGQ
;
A
#
# COMPACT_ATOMS: atom_id res chain seq x y z
N PHE A 1 1.49 3.30 -15.75
CA PHE A 1 2.58 2.38 -15.40
C PHE A 1 2.26 1.63 -14.11
N TYR A 2 2.46 2.19 -12.92
CA TYR A 2 2.31 1.41 -11.67
C TYR A 2 0.88 0.92 -11.40
N LEU A 3 -0.13 1.74 -11.71
CA LEU A 3 -1.53 1.27 -11.68
C LEU A 3 -1.80 0.14 -12.67
N ASP A 4 -1.02 0.01 -13.76
CA ASP A 4 -1.17 -1.11 -14.70
C ASP A 4 -0.70 -2.43 -14.09
N LEU A 5 0.27 -2.42 -13.15
CA LEU A 5 0.66 -3.62 -12.37
C LEU A 5 -0.52 -4.18 -11.58
N ILE A 6 -1.40 -3.29 -11.12
CA ILE A 6 -2.58 -3.67 -10.35
C ILE A 6 -3.73 -4.02 -11.28
N ALA A 7 -4.05 -3.15 -12.24
CA ALA A 7 -5.30 -3.19 -12.98
C ALA A 7 -5.25 -3.99 -14.31
N LYS A 8 -4.07 -4.38 -14.79
CA LYS A 8 -3.89 -5.08 -16.08
C LYS A 8 -3.24 -6.45 -15.96
N LYS A 9 -3.43 -7.16 -14.84
CA LYS A 9 -2.99 -8.56 -14.72
C LYS A 9 -3.64 -9.45 -15.76
N THR A 10 -4.91 -9.21 -16.06
CA THR A 10 -5.70 -9.98 -17.03
C THR A 10 -6.39 -9.08 -18.06
N ALA A 11 -6.83 -9.67 -19.17
CA ALA A 11 -7.52 -8.94 -20.24
C ALA A 11 -8.91 -8.45 -19.80
N GLY A 12 -9.55 -9.15 -18.85
CA GLY A 12 -10.84 -8.74 -18.27
C GLY A 12 -10.78 -7.49 -17.39
N GLY A 13 -9.58 -7.10 -16.93
CA GLY A 13 -9.37 -6.00 -16.00
C GLY A 13 -10.00 -6.25 -14.62
N LEU A 14 -10.02 -5.23 -13.77
CA LEU A 14 -10.59 -5.34 -12.42
C LEU A 14 -12.12 -5.20 -12.40
N GLU A 15 -12.72 -5.91 -11.45
CA GLU A 15 -14.10 -5.77 -11.02
C GLU A 15 -14.14 -5.32 -9.55
N VAL A 16 -14.99 -4.33 -9.25
CA VAL A 16 -15.33 -3.98 -7.86
C VAL A 16 -16.41 -4.93 -7.37
N ILE A 17 -16.16 -5.59 -6.25
CA ILE A 17 -17.14 -6.53 -5.67
C ILE A 17 -18.04 -5.78 -4.68
N GLY A 18 -19.29 -5.56 -5.07
CA GLY A 18 -20.30 -4.94 -4.23
C GLY A 18 -20.11 -3.42 -4.04
N ALA A 19 -20.55 -2.92 -2.89
CA ALA A 19 -20.41 -1.52 -2.47
C ALA A 19 -19.17 -1.34 -1.60
N PRO A 20 -18.61 -0.12 -1.47
CA PRO A 20 -17.51 0.10 -0.53
C PRO A 20 -17.98 -0.12 0.90
N HIS A 21 -17.09 -0.63 1.74
CA HIS A 21 -17.20 -0.40 3.18
C HIS A 21 -17.06 1.11 3.45
N ARG A 22 -17.97 1.65 4.26
CA ARG A 22 -18.02 3.06 4.62
C ARG A 22 -18.10 3.22 6.12
N TRP A 23 -17.13 3.91 6.70
CA TRP A 23 -17.14 4.23 8.13
C TRP A 23 -16.44 5.55 8.40
N VAL A 24 -16.79 6.18 9.51
CA VAL A 24 -16.22 7.46 9.92
C VAL A 24 -15.27 7.23 11.08
N MET A 25 -14.12 7.89 11.05
CA MET A 25 -13.14 7.86 12.13
C MET A 25 -12.63 9.25 12.50
N SER A 26 -12.17 9.38 13.75
CA SER A 26 -11.61 10.62 14.31
C SER A 26 -10.12 10.73 13.97
N ALA A 27 -9.81 10.89 12.69
CA ALA A 27 -8.46 11.20 12.22
C ALA A 27 -8.48 12.18 11.05
N ASN A 28 -7.39 12.93 10.88
CA ASN A 28 -7.18 13.72 9.68
C ASN A 28 -6.88 12.80 8.49
N TRP A 29 -7.53 13.03 7.34
CA TRP A 29 -7.33 12.22 6.13
C TRP A 29 -5.87 12.09 5.67
N LYS A 30 -5.03 13.08 5.99
CA LYS A 30 -3.62 13.08 5.58
C LYS A 30 -2.79 12.02 6.29
N THR A 31 -3.14 11.58 7.51
CA THR A 31 -2.38 10.53 8.21
C THR A 31 -2.44 9.20 7.46
N ALA A 32 -3.62 8.86 6.92
CA ALA A 32 -3.79 7.64 6.12
C ALA A 32 -3.19 7.78 4.71
N ALA A 33 -3.32 8.96 4.09
CA ALA A 33 -2.69 9.23 2.79
C ALA A 33 -1.15 9.15 2.86
N ASP A 34 -0.57 9.71 3.93
CA ASP A 34 0.87 9.68 4.23
C ASP A 34 1.38 8.27 4.51
N ASN A 35 0.65 7.49 5.32
CA ASN A 35 0.98 6.09 5.54
C ASN A 35 0.99 5.30 4.21
N PHE A 36 -0.07 5.36 3.42
CA PHE A 36 -0.14 4.57 2.18
C PHE A 36 0.82 5.02 1.08
N VAL A 37 1.25 6.29 1.06
CA VAL A 37 2.10 6.80 -0.04
C VAL A 37 3.53 6.25 0.00
N GLY A 38 4.02 5.83 1.18
CA GLY A 38 5.41 5.39 1.32
C GLY A 38 5.76 4.60 2.59
N ASP A 39 4.87 4.48 3.59
CA ASP A 39 5.25 3.93 4.89
C ASP A 39 5.18 2.41 4.95
N SER A 40 6.28 1.74 4.63
CA SER A 40 6.49 0.32 4.98
C SER A 40 7.18 0.13 6.34
N TYR A 41 7.64 1.22 6.96
CA TYR A 41 8.39 1.16 8.21
C TYR A 41 7.50 0.79 9.41
N HIS A 42 6.26 1.29 9.42
CA HIS A 42 5.32 1.03 10.52
C HIS A 42 5.01 -0.46 10.73
N THR A 43 5.08 -1.30 9.67
CA THR A 43 4.58 -2.68 9.66
C THR A 43 5.05 -3.51 10.85
N LEU A 44 6.34 -3.46 11.18
CA LEU A 44 6.93 -4.30 12.24
C LEU A 44 6.52 -3.87 13.64
N PHE A 45 6.09 -2.62 13.80
CA PHE A 45 5.69 -2.05 15.07
C PHE A 45 4.16 -2.04 15.20
N ALA A 46 3.46 -1.39 14.26
CA ALA A 46 2.00 -1.27 14.25
C ALA A 46 1.34 -2.64 14.16
N HIS A 47 1.84 -3.54 13.30
CA HIS A 47 1.26 -4.87 13.09
C HIS A 47 2.07 -5.98 13.77
N ARG A 48 2.75 -5.67 14.89
CA ARG A 48 3.54 -6.65 15.63
C ARG A 48 2.72 -7.89 16.02
N SER A 49 1.44 -7.69 16.34
CA SER A 49 0.47 -8.74 16.60
C SER A 49 0.38 -9.75 15.43
N MET A 50 0.36 -9.26 14.19
CA MET A 50 0.30 -10.08 12.98
C MET A 50 1.62 -10.78 12.67
N VAL A 51 2.75 -10.15 13.01
CA VAL A 51 4.07 -10.79 12.95
C VAL A 51 4.12 -11.99 13.91
N GLU A 52 3.60 -11.84 15.13
CA GLU A 52 3.57 -12.93 16.13
C GLU A 52 2.61 -14.07 15.77
N LEU A 53 1.56 -13.77 15.00
CA LEU A 53 0.67 -14.78 14.41
C LEU A 53 1.23 -15.42 13.12
N GLY A 54 2.40 -14.98 12.65
CA GLY A 54 3.00 -15.48 11.40
C GLY A 54 2.30 -15.01 10.12
N MET A 55 1.44 -13.99 10.23
CA MET A 55 0.66 -13.43 9.11
C MET A 55 1.36 -12.23 8.44
N ALA A 56 2.37 -11.64 9.10
CA ALA A 56 3.21 -10.57 8.55
C ALA A 56 4.70 -10.95 8.61
N PRO A 57 5.56 -10.35 7.77
CA PRO A 57 7.00 -10.62 7.78
C PRO A 57 7.64 -10.30 9.14
N GLY A 58 8.38 -11.25 9.70
CA GLY A 58 9.14 -11.05 10.94
C GLY A 58 10.57 -10.53 10.75
N ASP A 59 11.10 -10.55 9.52
CA ASP A 59 12.42 -10.03 9.21
C ASP A 59 12.38 -8.49 9.13
N PRO A 60 13.24 -7.79 9.89
CA PRO A 60 13.29 -6.34 9.86
C PRO A 60 13.68 -5.75 8.49
N ASN A 61 14.23 -6.54 7.57
CA ASN A 61 14.65 -6.10 6.25
C ASN A 61 13.60 -6.38 5.16
N PHE A 62 12.38 -6.76 5.51
CA PHE A 62 11.38 -7.22 4.54
C PHE A 62 11.10 -6.22 3.40
N ALA A 63 11.16 -4.91 3.68
CA ALA A 63 10.96 -3.82 2.72
C ALA A 63 12.29 -3.18 2.21
N SER A 64 13.44 -3.84 2.42
CA SER A 64 14.76 -3.31 2.01
C SER A 64 15.08 -3.47 0.53
N ALA A 65 14.32 -4.30 -0.20
CA ALA A 65 14.51 -4.54 -1.64
C ALA A 65 13.38 -3.87 -2.45
N PRO A 66 13.70 -3.44 -3.68
CA PRO A 66 13.28 -2.16 -4.27
C PRO A 66 11.79 -2.12 -4.57
N ALA A 67 11.14 -0.96 -4.69
CA ALA A 67 11.57 0.43 -4.41
C ALA A 67 10.38 1.28 -3.93
N GLU A 68 10.66 2.27 -3.08
CA GLU A 68 9.79 3.43 -2.93
C GLU A 68 10.02 4.37 -4.13
N ILE A 69 8.96 4.65 -4.89
CA ILE A 69 9.01 5.44 -6.12
C ILE A 69 8.19 6.72 -5.98
N SER A 70 8.90 7.84 -6.08
CA SER A 70 8.29 9.16 -6.12
C SER A 70 7.91 9.54 -7.54
N LEU A 71 6.69 10.05 -7.70
CA LEU A 71 6.15 10.49 -8.98
C LEU A 71 5.86 11.99 -8.96
N GLN A 72 5.56 12.52 -10.15
CA GLN A 72 5.12 13.91 -10.26
C GLN A 72 3.78 14.13 -9.53
N ASN A 73 3.50 15.39 -9.20
CA ASN A 73 2.23 15.82 -8.59
C ASN A 73 1.90 15.19 -7.23
N GLY A 74 2.92 14.81 -6.45
CA GLY A 74 2.73 14.29 -5.09
C GLY A 74 2.21 12.86 -5.03
N HIS A 75 2.12 12.16 -6.17
CA HIS A 75 1.83 10.73 -6.19
C HIS A 75 3.08 9.94 -5.74
N GLY A 76 2.86 8.82 -5.07
CA GLY A 76 3.93 7.90 -4.67
C GLY A 76 3.41 6.48 -4.60
N VAL A 77 4.31 5.53 -4.82
CA VAL A 77 4.04 4.09 -4.79
C VAL A 77 5.26 3.36 -4.26
N GLY A 78 5.06 2.38 -3.39
CA GLY A 78 6.01 1.32 -3.12
C GLY A 78 5.64 0.12 -3.98
N VAL A 79 6.58 -0.37 -4.79
CA VAL A 79 6.49 -1.72 -5.38
C VAL A 79 7.61 -2.49 -4.74
N LEU A 80 7.35 -3.23 -3.67
CA LEU A 80 8.40 -3.76 -2.82
C LEU A 80 8.51 -5.26 -3.03
N GLY A 81 9.75 -5.72 -3.22
CA GLY A 81 10.09 -7.15 -3.19
C GLY A 81 10.74 -7.52 -1.87
N PHE A 82 10.79 -8.82 -1.58
CA PHE A 82 11.59 -9.28 -0.45
C PHE A 82 13.08 -9.35 -0.82
N PRO A 83 14.01 -8.99 0.09
CA PRO A 83 15.43 -9.21 -0.11
C PRO A 83 15.75 -10.68 -0.39
N PRO A 84 16.89 -11.00 -1.04
CA PRO A 84 17.30 -12.38 -1.31
C PRO A 84 17.41 -13.28 -0.07
N THR A 85 17.50 -12.70 1.12
CA THR A 85 17.47 -13.43 2.41
C THR A 85 16.11 -14.01 2.76
N LEU A 86 15.06 -13.61 2.06
CA LEU A 86 13.66 -14.03 2.22
C LEU A 86 13.13 -14.75 0.96
N ALA A 87 14.02 -15.45 0.24
CA ALA A 87 13.81 -16.02 -1.09
C ALA A 87 12.74 -17.13 -1.23
N ASP A 88 11.87 -17.34 -0.23
CA ASP A 88 10.78 -18.32 -0.28
C ASP A 88 9.42 -17.68 -0.62
N PHE A 89 9.37 -16.36 -0.88
CA PHE A 89 8.12 -15.74 -1.29
C PHE A 89 7.80 -16.05 -2.76
N PRO A 90 6.57 -16.47 -3.08
CA PRO A 90 6.21 -16.84 -4.44
C PRO A 90 6.35 -15.65 -5.38
N GLU A 91 6.82 -15.92 -6.61
CA GLU A 91 6.80 -14.93 -7.68
C GLU A 91 5.37 -14.43 -7.92
N TYR A 92 5.26 -13.22 -8.47
CA TYR A 92 3.97 -12.59 -8.79
C TYR A 92 3.02 -12.53 -7.59
N GLU A 93 3.53 -12.24 -6.39
CA GLU A 93 2.74 -12.17 -5.17
C GLU A 93 1.95 -13.46 -4.83
N GLY A 94 2.27 -14.61 -5.43
CA GLY A 94 1.51 -15.84 -5.21
C GLY A 94 0.11 -15.84 -5.86
N TYR A 95 -0.12 -15.00 -6.88
CA TYR A 95 -1.27 -15.20 -7.76
C TYR A 95 -1.21 -16.59 -8.42
N PRO A 96 -2.36 -17.24 -8.64
CA PRO A 96 -2.39 -18.57 -9.24
C PRO A 96 -2.00 -18.53 -10.73
N ASP A 97 -1.54 -19.67 -11.25
CA ASP A 97 -1.05 -19.81 -12.62
C ASP A 97 -2.06 -19.27 -13.66
N GLU A 98 -3.37 -19.47 -13.43
CA GLU A 98 -4.43 -18.97 -14.32
C GLU A 98 -4.44 -17.45 -14.49
N VAL A 99 -3.99 -16.70 -13.47
CA VAL A 99 -3.83 -15.24 -13.54
C VAL A 99 -2.45 -14.88 -14.08
N VAL A 100 -1.39 -15.57 -13.62
CA VAL A 100 0.00 -15.32 -14.04
C VAL A 100 0.20 -15.54 -15.55
N ASP A 101 -0.40 -16.58 -16.12
CA ASP A 101 -0.33 -16.88 -17.56
C ASP A 101 -0.90 -15.74 -18.42
N GLN A 102 -1.91 -15.03 -17.90
CA GLN A 102 -2.53 -13.90 -18.59
C GLN A 102 -1.70 -12.62 -18.50
N MET A 103 -0.90 -12.44 -17.44
CA MET A 103 -0.05 -11.25 -17.26
C MET A 103 0.91 -11.05 -18.43
N ALA A 104 1.43 -12.14 -19.01
CA ALA A 104 2.34 -12.07 -20.14
C ALA A 104 1.70 -11.43 -21.40
N ALA A 105 0.40 -11.66 -21.61
CA ALA A 105 -0.35 -11.13 -22.73
C ALA A 105 -0.98 -9.76 -22.43
N SER A 106 -1.34 -9.52 -21.17
CA SER A 106 -2.08 -8.33 -20.75
C SER A 106 -1.16 -7.14 -20.43
N TYR A 107 0.03 -7.38 -19.87
CA TYR A 107 0.90 -6.29 -19.47
C TYR A 107 1.45 -5.49 -20.65
N PRO A 108 1.51 -4.14 -20.55
CA PRO A 108 1.94 -3.29 -21.67
C PRO A 108 3.40 -3.44 -22.08
N SER A 109 4.27 -3.96 -21.19
CA SER A 109 5.69 -4.11 -21.48
C SER A 109 6.37 -5.19 -20.60
N PRO A 110 7.53 -5.73 -21.03
CA PRO A 110 8.32 -6.66 -20.22
C PRO A 110 8.70 -6.12 -18.84
N ALA A 111 8.87 -4.80 -18.71
CA ALA A 111 9.18 -4.14 -17.44
C ALA A 111 8.05 -4.29 -16.40
N HIS A 112 6.78 -4.26 -16.82
CA HIS A 112 5.67 -4.52 -15.91
C HIS A 112 5.71 -5.96 -15.39
N LYS A 113 5.95 -6.92 -16.30
CA LYS A 113 6.01 -8.34 -15.95
C LYS A 113 7.16 -8.64 -14.99
N ASP A 114 8.37 -8.18 -15.28
CA ASP A 114 9.52 -8.44 -14.41
C ASP A 114 9.38 -7.76 -13.04
N MET A 115 8.79 -6.57 -13.00
CA MET A 115 8.52 -5.89 -11.74
C MET A 115 7.44 -6.61 -10.91
N MET A 116 6.33 -7.03 -11.51
CA MET A 116 5.31 -7.83 -10.81
C MET A 116 5.88 -9.18 -10.34
N ARG A 117 6.70 -9.85 -11.16
CA ARG A 117 7.32 -11.14 -10.81
C ARG A 117 8.10 -11.06 -9.50
N ARG A 118 8.78 -9.94 -9.26
CA ARG A 118 9.62 -9.69 -8.07
C ARG A 118 8.88 -8.98 -6.93
N SER A 119 7.63 -8.58 -7.15
CA SER A 119 6.82 -7.87 -6.16
C SER A 119 6.36 -8.83 -5.07
N ALA A 120 6.42 -8.33 -3.83
CA ALA A 120 5.81 -8.92 -2.66
C ALA A 120 4.50 -8.21 -2.29
N PHE A 121 4.51 -6.88 -2.41
CA PHE A 121 3.34 -6.05 -2.21
C PHE A 121 3.54 -4.69 -2.88
N ILE A 122 2.41 -4.08 -3.25
CA ILE A 122 2.35 -2.77 -3.87
C ILE A 122 1.42 -1.91 -3.05
N HIS A 123 1.90 -0.77 -2.54
CA HIS A 123 1.06 0.22 -1.87
C HIS A 123 1.30 1.60 -2.46
N GLY A 124 0.34 2.51 -2.37
CA GLY A 124 0.56 3.87 -2.84
C GLY A 124 -0.63 4.79 -2.65
N THR A 125 -0.39 6.06 -2.94
CA THR A 125 -1.40 7.11 -2.94
C THR A 125 -1.35 7.90 -4.24
N VAL A 126 -2.45 7.87 -4.97
CA VAL A 126 -2.76 8.87 -5.98
C VAL A 126 -3.25 10.12 -5.25
N PHE A 127 -2.33 11.08 -5.07
CA PHE A 127 -2.64 12.40 -4.53
C PHE A 127 -3.98 12.96 -5.04
N PRO A 128 -4.84 13.51 -4.16
CA PRO A 128 -4.58 13.73 -2.74
C PRO A 128 -4.87 12.50 -1.87
N ASN A 129 -5.98 11.80 -2.08
CA ASN A 129 -6.55 10.94 -1.06
C ASN A 129 -7.11 9.61 -1.57
N LEU A 130 -6.68 9.15 -2.75
CA LEU A 130 -6.97 7.81 -3.26
C LEU A 130 -5.76 6.91 -3.03
N SER A 131 -5.87 5.96 -2.13
CA SER A 131 -4.82 4.99 -1.85
C SER A 131 -5.21 3.59 -2.32
N PHE A 132 -4.20 2.75 -2.53
CA PHE A 132 -4.39 1.37 -2.92
C PHE A 132 -3.34 0.49 -2.29
N ILE A 133 -3.68 -0.78 -2.10
CA ILE A 133 -2.71 -1.83 -1.78
C ILE A 133 -3.09 -3.11 -2.52
N ASN A 134 -2.09 -3.77 -3.09
CA ASN A 134 -2.13 -5.15 -3.56
C ASN A 134 -1.11 -5.91 -2.71
N VAL A 135 -1.58 -6.90 -1.95
CA VAL A 135 -0.74 -7.64 -1.01
C VAL A 135 -1.29 -9.06 -0.83
N THR A 136 -0.43 -9.96 -0.40
CA THR A 136 -0.75 -11.36 -0.14
C THR A 136 -0.63 -11.64 1.35
N ILE A 137 -1.78 -11.85 1.98
CA ILE A 137 -1.90 -12.12 3.42
C ILE A 137 -2.89 -13.28 3.61
N ALA A 138 -2.72 -14.06 4.66
CA ALA A 138 -3.70 -15.07 5.04
C ALA A 138 -4.95 -14.43 5.67
N PRO A 139 -6.15 -14.99 5.46
CA PRO A 139 -7.35 -14.52 6.15
C PRO A 139 -7.30 -14.80 7.66
N ASP A 140 -6.50 -15.78 8.09
CA ASP A 140 -6.27 -16.15 9.49
C ASP A 140 -4.94 -16.91 9.62
N HIS A 141 -4.52 -17.22 10.85
CA HIS A 141 -3.24 -17.88 11.16
C HIS A 141 -3.15 -19.38 10.77
N MET A 142 -4.23 -19.97 10.23
CA MET A 142 -4.32 -21.38 9.85
C MET A 142 -4.54 -21.58 8.34
N SER A 143 -4.92 -20.54 7.63
CA SER A 143 -5.23 -20.55 6.20
C SER A 143 -4.02 -20.13 5.34
N PRO A 144 -3.92 -20.60 4.09
CA PRO A 144 -2.87 -20.14 3.18
C PRO A 144 -3.06 -18.65 2.82
N PRO A 145 -1.96 -17.92 2.58
CA PRO A 145 -2.05 -16.53 2.14
C PRO A 145 -2.64 -16.44 0.72
N THR A 146 -3.46 -15.42 0.50
CA THR A 146 -4.11 -15.16 -0.79
C THR A 146 -3.97 -13.69 -1.15
N PRO A 147 -3.59 -13.34 -2.41
CA PRO A 147 -3.52 -11.95 -2.83
C PRO A 147 -4.90 -11.29 -2.80
N PHE A 148 -4.96 -10.03 -2.42
CA PHE A 148 -6.14 -9.19 -2.62
C PHE A 148 -5.75 -7.78 -3.00
N ILE A 149 -6.70 -7.07 -3.59
CA ILE A 149 -6.56 -5.67 -4.00
C ILE A 149 -7.63 -4.85 -3.28
N THR A 150 -7.20 -3.75 -2.67
CA THR A 150 -8.14 -2.74 -2.17
C THR A 150 -7.75 -1.36 -2.66
N PHE A 151 -8.76 -0.60 -3.08
CA PHE A 151 -8.67 0.83 -3.31
C PHE A 151 -9.49 1.53 -2.23
N ARG A 152 -9.01 2.68 -1.75
CA ARG A 152 -9.70 3.45 -0.74
C ARG A 152 -9.58 4.95 -0.93
N VAL A 153 -10.65 5.65 -0.56
CA VAL A 153 -10.69 7.11 -0.51
C VAL A 153 -10.76 7.56 0.95
N TRP A 154 -9.83 8.43 1.33
CA TRP A 154 -9.82 9.11 2.63
C TRP A 154 -10.64 10.41 2.52
N HIS A 155 -11.97 10.32 2.62
CA HIS A 155 -12.86 11.45 2.38
C HIS A 155 -12.84 12.43 3.56
N PRO A 156 -12.34 13.67 3.39
CA PRO A 156 -12.24 14.62 4.49
C PRO A 156 -13.62 15.12 4.93
N LEU A 157 -13.93 14.99 6.22
CA LEU A 157 -15.15 15.56 6.82
C LEU A 157 -14.85 16.85 7.60
N SER A 158 -13.71 16.88 8.30
CA SER A 158 -13.19 18.04 9.03
C SER A 158 -11.67 17.90 9.21
N HIS A 159 -11.06 18.82 9.97
CA HIS A 159 -9.63 18.76 10.30
C HIS A 159 -9.21 17.52 11.12
N ASP A 160 -10.16 16.81 11.71
CA ASP A 160 -9.96 15.75 12.71
C ASP A 160 -10.88 14.55 12.45
N ARG A 161 -11.62 14.54 11.32
CA ARG A 161 -12.50 13.43 10.93
C ARG A 161 -12.43 13.17 9.44
N MET A 162 -12.52 11.90 9.09
CA MET A 162 -12.68 11.43 7.72
C MET A 162 -13.71 10.30 7.64
N GLU A 163 -14.34 10.15 6.48
CA GLU A 163 -15.04 8.94 6.07
C GLU A 163 -14.10 8.12 5.20
N ILE A 164 -13.91 6.85 5.53
CA ILE A 164 -13.16 5.91 4.68
C ILE A 164 -14.15 5.20 3.77
N LEU A 165 -13.89 5.22 2.46
CA LEU A 165 -14.57 4.39 1.48
C LEU A 165 -13.56 3.36 0.99
N SER A 166 -13.76 2.08 1.32
CA SER A 166 -12.83 0.99 1.00
C SER A 166 -13.50 -0.06 0.12
N TRP A 167 -12.95 -0.28 -1.07
CA TRP A 167 -13.42 -1.28 -2.03
C TRP A 167 -12.49 -2.47 -2.06
N PHE A 168 -13.06 -3.67 -2.18
CA PHE A 168 -12.37 -4.87 -2.63
C PHE A 168 -12.48 -5.00 -4.15
N LEU A 169 -11.37 -5.36 -4.78
CA LEU A 169 -11.29 -5.58 -6.21
C LEU A 169 -10.60 -6.92 -6.49
N VAL A 170 -11.00 -7.53 -7.60
CA VAL A 170 -10.39 -8.76 -8.13
C VAL A 170 -10.45 -8.71 -9.65
N GLU A 171 -9.58 -9.46 -10.34
CA GLU A 171 -9.67 -9.67 -11.78
C GLU A 171 -11.06 -10.22 -12.15
N ARG A 172 -11.72 -9.61 -13.13
CA ARG A 172 -13.07 -9.97 -13.57
C ARG A 172 -13.18 -11.43 -14.02
N ASP A 173 -12.12 -11.92 -14.62
CA ASP A 173 -11.93 -13.27 -15.15
C ASP A 173 -11.15 -14.18 -14.19
N ALA A 174 -10.98 -13.78 -12.92
CA ALA A 174 -10.43 -14.66 -11.89
C ALA A 174 -11.33 -15.90 -11.69
N PRO A 175 -10.72 -17.07 -11.38
CA PRO A 175 -11.45 -18.23 -10.90
C PRO A 175 -12.31 -17.88 -9.68
N GLU A 176 -13.50 -18.48 -9.57
CA GLU A 176 -14.44 -18.22 -8.47
C GLU A 176 -13.81 -18.47 -7.09
N TRP A 177 -12.98 -19.52 -6.97
CA TRP A 177 -12.27 -19.83 -5.72
C TRP A 177 -11.31 -18.70 -5.30
N LEU A 178 -10.66 -18.04 -6.26
CA LEU A 178 -9.74 -16.93 -5.98
C LEU A 178 -10.54 -15.73 -5.51
N ARG A 179 -11.66 -15.40 -6.16
CA ARG A 179 -12.56 -14.32 -5.73
C ARG A 179 -12.98 -14.49 -4.27
N ASP A 180 -13.45 -15.66 -3.89
CA ASP A 180 -13.92 -15.94 -2.53
C ASP A 180 -12.78 -15.88 -1.50
N ALA A 181 -11.64 -16.49 -1.82
CA ALA A 181 -10.46 -16.50 -0.94
C ALA A 181 -9.84 -15.10 -0.79
N SER A 182 -9.71 -14.33 -1.87
CA SER A 182 -9.23 -12.95 -1.85
C SER A 182 -10.18 -12.05 -1.09
N GLN A 183 -11.50 -12.24 -1.21
CA GLN A 183 -12.48 -11.49 -0.43
C GLN A 183 -12.35 -11.79 1.06
N ALA A 184 -12.22 -13.06 1.43
CA ALA A 184 -12.00 -13.45 2.82
C ALA A 184 -10.69 -12.85 3.37
N SER A 185 -9.60 -12.87 2.59
CA SER A 185 -8.34 -12.25 2.98
C SER A 185 -8.47 -10.74 3.16
N TYR A 186 -9.12 -10.04 2.23
CA TYR A 186 -9.39 -8.61 2.36
C TYR A 186 -10.18 -8.28 3.63
N VAL A 187 -11.32 -8.92 3.86
CA VAL A 187 -12.23 -8.57 4.98
C VAL A 187 -11.59 -8.82 6.35
N ASN A 188 -10.74 -9.84 6.47
CA ASN A 188 -10.09 -10.15 7.74
C ASN A 188 -8.87 -9.26 8.01
N ASN A 189 -8.20 -8.72 6.98
CA ASN A 189 -6.98 -7.92 7.15
C ASN A 189 -7.24 -6.41 7.08
N PHE A 190 -8.06 -5.95 6.14
CA PHE A 190 -8.38 -4.54 5.90
C PHE A 190 -9.89 -4.28 5.93
N GLY A 191 -10.29 -3.01 5.95
CA GLY A 191 -11.67 -2.60 6.15
C GLY A 191 -12.02 -2.42 7.63
N PRO A 192 -13.31 -2.17 7.96
CA PRO A 192 -13.72 -1.69 9.28
C PRO A 192 -13.51 -2.68 10.43
N GLY A 193 -13.29 -3.96 10.14
CA GLY A 193 -12.98 -5.01 11.13
C GLY A 193 -11.68 -5.76 10.82
N GLY A 194 -10.87 -5.24 9.90
CA GLY A 194 -9.63 -5.87 9.47
C GLY A 194 -8.55 -5.75 10.55
N VAL A 195 -7.80 -6.83 10.78
CA VAL A 195 -6.83 -6.92 11.88
C VAL A 195 -5.61 -6.01 11.72
N PHE A 196 -5.24 -5.65 10.49
CA PHE A 196 -4.21 -4.64 10.22
C PHE A 196 -4.80 -3.23 10.37
N GLU A 197 -5.93 -2.99 9.70
CA GLU A 197 -6.47 -1.64 9.57
C GLU A 197 -7.05 -1.07 10.88
N GLN A 198 -7.40 -1.91 11.86
CA GLN A 198 -7.74 -1.43 13.20
C GLN A 198 -6.52 -0.83 13.94
N ASP A 199 -5.33 -1.40 13.75
CA ASP A 199 -4.09 -0.92 14.39
C ASP A 199 -3.69 0.42 13.75
N ASP A 200 -3.80 0.50 12.42
CA ASP A 200 -3.60 1.75 11.66
C ASP A 200 -4.57 2.84 12.09
N ALA A 201 -5.86 2.51 12.19
CA ALA A 201 -6.89 3.47 12.56
C ALA A 201 -6.66 4.07 13.94
N GLU A 202 -6.20 3.28 14.92
CA GLU A 202 -5.87 3.79 16.24
C GLU A 202 -4.61 4.66 16.20
N ALA A 203 -3.58 4.31 15.43
CA ALA A 203 -2.39 5.15 15.25
C ALA A 203 -2.74 6.51 14.63
N TRP A 204 -3.53 6.53 13.56
CA TRP A 204 -3.97 7.75 12.89
C TRP A 204 -4.81 8.66 13.81
N LYS A 205 -5.69 8.06 14.60
CA LYS A 205 -6.49 8.76 15.62
C LYS A 205 -5.58 9.36 16.70
N ALA A 206 -4.68 8.57 17.27
CA ALA A 206 -3.77 9.02 18.31
C ALA A 206 -2.88 10.18 17.83
N ILE A 207 -2.34 10.09 16.60
CA ILE A 207 -1.59 11.20 15.97
C ILE A 207 -2.48 12.44 15.90
N THR A 208 -3.69 12.32 15.35
CA THR A 208 -4.63 13.45 15.18
C THR A 208 -4.97 14.11 16.51
N GLU A 209 -5.25 13.33 17.56
CA GLU A 209 -5.56 13.83 18.91
C GLU A 209 -4.35 14.53 19.54
N SER A 210 -3.15 13.97 19.37
CA SER A 210 -1.91 14.52 19.95
C SER A 210 -1.56 15.91 19.41
N VAL A 211 -1.98 16.22 18.18
CA VAL A 211 -1.71 17.51 17.52
C VAL A 211 -2.85 18.52 17.65
N GLN A 212 -3.80 18.34 18.58
CA GLN A 212 -4.84 19.35 18.88
C GLN A 212 -4.53 20.25 20.08
N GLY A 213 -3.41 20.03 20.78
CA GLY A 213 -3.07 20.75 22.01
C GLY A 213 -2.69 22.23 21.80
N PRO A 214 -2.53 23.04 22.87
CA PRO A 214 -2.14 24.45 22.78
C PRO A 214 -0.79 24.72 22.11
N PHE A 215 0.08 23.70 22.04
CA PHE A 215 1.37 23.73 21.36
C PHE A 215 1.35 23.02 19.99
N ALA A 216 0.17 22.67 19.49
CA ALA A 216 -0.01 22.11 18.15
C ALA A 216 0.64 23.00 17.09
N GLY A 217 1.39 22.39 16.18
CA GLY A 217 2.11 23.10 15.12
C GLY A 217 3.40 23.81 15.55
N ALA A 218 3.81 23.73 16.82
CA ALA A 218 5.11 24.25 17.26
C ALA A 218 6.29 23.31 16.94
N GLY A 219 6.00 22.05 16.61
CA GLY A 219 6.99 21.03 16.23
C GLY A 219 6.96 20.72 14.73
N LEU A 220 8.04 20.09 14.27
CA LEU A 220 8.15 19.55 12.91
C LEU A 220 7.97 18.03 12.94
N LEU A 221 7.32 17.50 11.90
CA LEU A 221 7.34 16.06 11.63
C LEU A 221 8.71 15.71 11.05
N ASN A 222 9.34 14.63 11.55
CA ASN A 222 10.59 14.15 10.99
C ASN A 222 10.27 13.30 9.76
N TYR A 223 10.83 13.69 8.61
CA TYR A 223 10.80 12.90 7.38
C TYR A 223 12.23 12.75 6.83
N GLU A 224 13.21 12.52 7.70
CA GLU A 224 14.63 12.48 7.32
C GLU A 224 15.06 11.10 6.81
N MET A 225 14.20 10.07 6.87
CA MET A 225 14.55 8.73 6.42
C MET A 225 14.88 8.71 4.92
N GLY A 226 16.06 8.17 4.62
CA GLY A 226 16.57 8.00 3.26
C GLY A 226 16.95 9.29 2.54
N MET A 227 17.18 10.41 3.25
CA MET A 227 17.68 11.66 2.62
C MET A 227 19.09 11.53 2.01
N ASP A 228 19.86 10.56 2.46
CA ASP A 228 21.20 10.23 1.97
C ASP A 228 21.18 9.19 0.84
N LEU A 229 20.02 8.58 0.55
CA LEU A 229 19.89 7.61 -0.53
C LEU A 229 19.94 8.32 -1.89
N THR A 230 20.63 7.68 -2.83
CA THR A 230 20.68 8.13 -4.22
C THR A 230 19.65 7.34 -5.03
N PRO A 231 18.78 8.01 -5.82
CA PRO A 231 17.86 7.32 -6.72
C PRO A 231 18.58 6.39 -7.71
N LEU A 232 17.94 5.27 -8.01
CA LEU A 232 18.39 4.29 -9.00
C LEU A 232 18.37 4.93 -10.39
N THR A 233 19.47 4.77 -11.14
CA THR A 233 19.61 5.32 -12.50
C THR A 233 19.14 4.35 -13.58
N ASP A 234 19.04 3.07 -13.26
CA ASP A 234 18.65 1.97 -14.14
C ASP A 234 17.25 1.40 -13.81
N TRP A 235 16.45 2.15 -13.05
CA TRP A 235 15.08 1.75 -12.74
C TRP A 235 14.23 1.63 -14.02
N PRO A 236 13.56 0.49 -14.26
CA PRO A 236 12.87 0.24 -15.52
C PRO A 236 11.50 0.93 -15.63
N GLY A 237 10.96 1.46 -14.52
CA GLY A 237 9.71 2.20 -14.47
C GLY A 237 9.91 3.73 -14.50
N PRO A 238 8.84 4.53 -14.70
CA PRO A 238 8.93 5.98 -14.63
C PRO A 238 9.01 6.49 -13.17
N GLY A 239 9.58 7.68 -12.95
CA GLY A 239 9.68 8.28 -11.62
C GLY A 239 11.06 8.08 -10.98
N GLU A 240 11.22 8.59 -9.76
CA GLU A 240 12.46 8.50 -8.99
C GLU A 240 12.35 7.35 -7.98
N ALA A 241 12.98 6.22 -8.27
CA ALA A 241 12.98 5.04 -7.41
C ALA A 241 14.19 5.03 -6.48
N LEU A 242 13.96 4.83 -5.18
CA LEU A 242 15.02 4.64 -4.21
C LEU A 242 15.38 3.15 -4.04
N PRO A 243 16.63 2.82 -3.69
CA PRO A 243 17.10 1.43 -3.53
C PRO A 243 16.59 0.74 -2.24
N SER A 244 15.57 1.29 -1.58
CA SER A 244 15.01 0.82 -0.32
C SER A 244 13.52 1.21 -0.26
N GLY A 245 12.69 0.38 0.38
CA GLY A 245 11.34 0.73 0.81
C GLY A 245 11.28 1.38 2.21
N TYR A 246 12.43 1.47 2.89
CA TYR A 246 12.60 2.30 4.08
C TYR A 246 13.19 3.65 3.68
N ALA A 247 12.33 4.52 3.17
CA ALA A 247 12.58 5.93 2.98
C ALA A 247 11.27 6.71 3.23
N GLU A 248 11.37 8.04 3.21
CA GLU A 248 10.21 8.92 3.34
C GLU A 248 10.16 9.93 2.18
N GLN A 249 10.71 9.57 1.02
CA GLN A 249 10.76 10.47 -0.12
C GLN A 249 9.37 10.70 -0.69
N ASN A 250 8.53 9.68 -0.74
CA ASN A 250 7.16 9.79 -1.21
C ASN A 250 6.34 10.72 -0.31
N GLN A 251 6.47 10.58 1.01
CA GLN A 251 5.85 11.46 2.00
C GLN A 251 6.34 12.90 1.80
N ARG A 252 7.65 13.13 1.70
CA ARG A 252 8.21 14.48 1.42
C ARG A 252 7.63 15.10 0.15
N ARG A 253 7.49 14.32 -0.94
CA ARG A 253 6.93 14.79 -2.22
C ARG A 253 5.42 15.03 -2.13
N PHE A 254 4.71 14.19 -1.40
CA PHE A 254 3.29 14.35 -1.10
C PHE A 254 3.02 15.65 -0.33
N TRP A 255 3.73 15.86 0.78
CA TRP A 255 3.62 17.05 1.61
C TRP A 255 4.09 18.31 0.87
N GLY A 256 5.19 18.24 0.12
CA GLY A 256 5.66 19.34 -0.72
C GLY A 256 4.59 19.79 -1.72
N ARG A 257 3.94 18.84 -2.41
CA ARG A 257 2.84 19.16 -3.32
C ARG A 257 1.62 19.72 -2.59
N TRP A 258 1.30 19.20 -1.41
CA TRP A 258 0.21 19.73 -0.60
C TRP A 258 0.49 21.18 -0.18
N LEU A 259 1.71 21.49 0.27
CA LEU A 259 2.14 22.83 0.67
C LEU A 259 2.07 23.83 -0.50
N GLU A 260 2.48 23.43 -1.71
CA GLU A 260 2.32 24.25 -2.92
C GLU A 260 0.85 24.66 -3.15
N TYR A 261 -0.10 23.74 -2.99
CA TYR A 261 -1.53 24.04 -3.12
C TYR A 261 -2.07 24.92 -1.99
N MET A 262 -1.43 24.88 -0.82
CA MET A 262 -1.76 25.75 0.31
C MET A 262 -1.09 27.12 0.23
N GLY A 263 -0.27 27.36 -0.80
CA GLY A 263 0.47 28.61 -0.98
C GLY A 263 1.65 28.78 -0.02
N GLN A 264 2.24 27.66 0.41
CA GLN A 264 3.45 27.63 1.24
C GLN A 264 4.68 27.25 0.41
#